data_AF-A0A9N9KD37-F1
#
_entry.id   AF-A0A9N9KD37-F1
#
_cell.length_a   1.000
_cell.length_b   1.000
_cell.length_c   1.000
_cell.angle_alpha   90.00
_cell.angle_beta   90.00
_cell.angle_gamma   90.00
#
_symmetry.space_group_name_H-M   'P 1'
#
loop_
_entity.id
_entity.type
_entity.pdbx_description
1 polymer ?
#
loop_
_entity_poly.entity_id
_entity_poly.type
_entity_poly.pdbx_seq_one_letter_code
_entity_poly.pdbx_strand_id
1 'polypeptide(L)'
;ENPKSKDSPKQLHIRVGFSHPVILEIPLNIRCRLPSPTKIVLTGTDKQAVTLFASQIRSYRKPEPYNQKGIFVNDETIKKKSSKRK
;
A
#
# COMPACT_ATOMS: atom_id res chain seq x y z
N GLU A 1 -4.08 9.92 30.87
CA GLU A 1 -4.47 8.74 30.07
C GLU A 1 -5.38 9.16 28.92
N ASN A 2 -5.22 8.58 27.74
CA ASN A 2 -6.18 8.77 26.64
C ASN A 2 -6.54 7.41 26.03
N PRO A 3 -7.70 6.82 26.37
CA PRO A 3 -8.13 5.56 25.80
C PRO A 3 -8.90 5.85 24.51
N LYS A 4 -8.24 5.76 23.35
CA LYS A 4 -8.96 5.61 22.07
C LYS A 4 -9.01 4.14 21.67
N SER A 5 -9.78 3.38 22.43
CA SER A 5 -10.47 2.20 21.91
C SER A 5 -11.73 2.68 21.19
N LYS A 6 -11.69 2.73 19.87
CA LYS A 6 -12.89 2.76 19.02
C LYS A 6 -12.67 1.73 17.93
N ASP A 7 -13.42 0.64 18.00
CA ASP A 7 -13.55 -0.41 16.98
C ASP A 7 -14.23 0.15 15.72
N SER A 8 -13.70 1.23 15.15
CA SER A 8 -13.96 1.59 13.77
C SER A 8 -13.24 0.59 12.87
N PRO A 9 -13.83 0.15 11.75
CA PRO A 9 -13.07 -0.56 10.73
C PRO A 9 -11.81 0.26 10.44
N LYS A 10 -10.64 -0.36 10.60
CA LYS A 10 -9.38 0.37 10.43
C LYS A 10 -9.29 0.74 8.95
N GLN A 11 -9.55 1.99 8.65
CA GLN A 11 -9.50 2.51 7.29
C GLN A 11 -8.07 2.99 7.00
N LEU A 12 -7.52 2.53 5.89
CA LEU A 12 -6.23 2.96 5.36
C LEU A 12 -6.48 4.03 4.30
N HIS A 13 -6.00 5.24 4.55
CA HIS A 13 -6.07 6.34 3.58
C HIS A 13 -4.76 6.45 2.81
N ILE A 14 -4.85 6.32 1.48
CA ILE A 14 -3.68 6.38 0.59
C ILE A 14 -3.85 7.51 -0.43
N ARG A 15 -2.81 8.35 -0.55
CA ARG A 15 -2.71 9.38 -1.60
C ARG A 15 -1.73 8.90 -2.67
N VAL A 16 -2.26 8.31 -3.74
CA VAL A 16 -1.48 7.74 -4.85
C VAL A 16 -1.55 8.57 -6.14
N GLY A 17 -1.79 9.87 -6.02
CA GLY A 17 -1.84 10.80 -7.15
C GLY A 17 -3.20 10.91 -7.84
N PHE A 18 -4.26 10.38 -7.23
CA PHE A 18 -5.64 10.77 -7.54
C PHE A 18 -5.99 12.08 -6.82
N SER A 19 -6.98 12.81 -7.34
CA SER A 19 -7.45 14.07 -6.76
C SER A 19 -8.09 13.90 -5.38
N HIS A 20 -8.61 12.71 -5.08
CA HIS A 20 -9.17 12.34 -3.78
C HIS A 20 -8.37 11.17 -3.15
N PRO A 21 -8.33 11.05 -1.81
CA PRO A 21 -7.70 9.91 -1.16
C PRO A 21 -8.45 8.62 -1.49
N VAL A 22 -7.71 7.52 -1.63
CA VAL A 22 -8.29 6.17 -1.73
C VAL A 22 -8.43 5.64 -0.30
N ILE A 23 -9.64 5.24 0.05
CA ILE A 23 -9.98 4.69 1.37
C ILE A 23 -10.11 3.18 1.21
N LEU A 24 -9.35 2.43 2.00
CA LEU A 24 -9.35 0.97 2.00
C LEU A 24 -9.71 0.45 3.37
N GLU A 25 -10.63 -0.50 3.42
CA GLU A 25 -10.99 -1.17 4.68
C GLU A 25 -9.97 -2.27 4.98
N ILE A 26 -9.30 -2.18 6.12
CA ILE A 26 -8.37 -3.21 6.56
C ILE A 26 -9.19 -4.35 7.18
N PRO A 27 -9.09 -5.59 6.67
CA PRO A 27 -9.80 -6.72 7.25
C PRO A 27 -9.26 -7.04 8.66
N LEU A 28 -10.12 -7.57 9.52
CA LEU A 28 -9.83 -7.82 10.95
C LEU A 28 -8.56 -8.65 11.21
N ASN A 29 -8.22 -9.57 10.30
CA ASN A 29 -7.08 -10.48 10.42
C ASN A 29 -5.74 -9.85 9.98
N ILE A 30 -5.77 -8.59 9.53
CA ILE A 30 -4.59 -7.87 9.04
C ILE A 30 -4.40 -6.61 9.89
N ARG A 31 -3.17 -6.41 10.35
CA ARG A 31 -2.71 -5.21 11.04
C ARG A 31 -1.78 -4.43 10.11
N CYS A 32 -2.14 -3.18 9.89
CA CYS A 32 -1.38 -2.24 9.08
C CYS A 32 -0.59 -1.27 9.97
N ARG A 33 0.70 -1.10 9.71
CA ARG A 33 1.58 -0.13 10.38
C ARG A 33 2.25 0.76 9.33
N LEU A 34 2.26 2.07 9.57
CA LEU A 34 2.91 3.05 8.69
C LEU A 34 4.14 3.63 9.40
N PRO A 35 5.33 3.01 9.30
CA PRO A 35 6.56 3.59 9.85
C PRO A 35 6.98 4.88 9.14
N SER A 36 6.62 5.04 7.87
CA SER A 36 6.84 6.26 7.07
C SER A 36 5.63 6.49 6.16
N PRO A 37 5.41 7.71 5.63
CA PRO A 37 4.31 7.98 4.71
C PRO A 37 4.42 7.20 3.38
N THR A 38 5.61 6.68 3.06
CA THR A 38 5.90 5.93 1.84
C THR A 38 5.99 4.42 2.03
N LYS A 39 5.98 3.93 3.28
CA LYS A 39 6.11 2.49 3.58
C LYS A 39 4.92 2.01 4.40
N ILE A 40 4.29 0.96 3.93
CA ILE A 40 3.14 0.31 4.58
C ILE A 40 3.58 -1.10 4.93
N VAL A 41 3.53 -1.43 6.23
CA VAL A 41 3.87 -2.76 6.74
C VAL A 41 2.57 -3.47 7.08
N LEU A 42 2.28 -4.54 6.36
CA LEU A 42 1.14 -5.42 6.60
C LEU A 42 1.60 -6.64 7.39
N THR A 43 0.95 -6.90 8.51
CA THR A 43 1.18 -8.07 9.36
C THR A 43 -0.15 -8.79 9.53
N GLY A 44 -0.18 -10.11 9.49
CA GLY A 44 -1.42 -10.86 9.64
C GLY A 44 -1.13 -12.33 9.90
N THR A 45 -2.14 -13.04 10.40
CA THR A 45 -2.05 -14.47 10.69
C THR A 45 -2.04 -15.31 9.41
N ASP A 46 -2.75 -14.86 8.38
CA ASP A 46 -2.88 -15.55 7.10
C ASP A 46 -2.10 -14.84 5.97
N LYS A 47 -1.17 -15.58 5.33
CA LYS A 47 -0.33 -15.05 4.26
C LYS A 47 -1.10 -14.78 2.96
N GLN A 48 -2.13 -15.56 2.65
CA GLN A 48 -2.92 -15.38 1.43
C GLN A 48 -3.76 -14.11 1.53
N ALA A 49 -4.42 -13.89 2.66
CA ALA A 49 -5.19 -12.67 2.94
C ALA A 49 -4.29 -11.42 2.89
N VAL A 50 -3.10 -11.47 3.50
CA VAL A 50 -2.11 -10.37 3.44
C VAL A 50 -1.68 -10.10 2.00
N THR A 51 -1.39 -11.14 1.23
CA THR A 51 -0.95 -10.99 -0.17
C THR A 51 -2.08 -10.47 -1.06
N LEU A 52 -3.30 -10.92 -0.85
CA LEU A 52 -4.49 -10.45 -1.57
C LEU A 52 -4.72 -8.96 -1.32
N PHE A 53 -4.67 -8.53 -0.06
CA PHE A 53 -4.83 -7.12 0.33
C PHE A 53 -3.69 -6.25 -0.24
N ALA A 54 -2.45 -6.74 -0.19
CA ALA A 54 -1.31 -6.05 -0.82
C ALA A 54 -1.49 -5.90 -2.35
N SER A 55 -2.01 -6.94 -3.02
CA SER A 55 -2.32 -6.92 -4.45
C SER A 55 -3.43 -5.93 -4.81
N GLN A 56 -4.47 -5.84 -3.96
CA GLN A 56 -5.52 -4.83 -4.11
C GLN A 56 -4.95 -3.41 -4.03
N ILE A 57 -4.12 -3.13 -3.01
CA ILE A 57 -3.42 -1.84 -2.88
C ILE A 57 -2.59 -1.54 -4.14
N ARG A 58 -1.79 -2.51 -4.62
CA ARG A 58 -0.96 -2.38 -5.82
C ARG A 58 -1.76 -2.08 -7.09
N SER A 59 -3.00 -2.54 -7.17
CA SER A 59 -3.86 -2.37 -8.34
C SER A 59 -4.25 -0.91 -8.59
N TYR A 60 -4.29 -0.07 -7.55
CA TYR A 60 -4.59 1.37 -7.67
C TYR A 60 -3.48 2.16 -8.37
N ARG A 61 -2.22 1.77 -8.16
CA ARG A 61 -1.08 2.39 -8.87
C ARG A 61 0.00 1.37 -9.13
N LYS A 62 -0.12 0.74 -10.30
CA LYS A 62 0.89 -0.21 -10.78
C LYS A 62 2.24 0.50 -10.94
N PRO A 63 3.34 -0.15 -10.54
CA PRO A 63 4.67 0.42 -10.67
C PRO A 63 5.06 0.59 -12.15
N GLU A 64 5.47 1.80 -12.53
CA GLU A 64 5.82 2.15 -13.90
C GLU A 64 7.32 1.91 -14.19
N PRO A 65 7.70 1.27 -15.31
CA PRO A 65 9.09 0.88 -15.60
C PRO A 65 10.02 2.04 -15.97
N TYR A 66 9.50 3.22 -16.29
CA TYR A 66 10.32 4.37 -16.68
C TYR A 66 10.70 5.25 -15.50
N ASN A 67 9.74 5.49 -14.59
CA ASN A 67 9.89 6.46 -13.50
C ASN A 67 9.98 5.82 -12.11
N GLN A 68 9.90 4.49 -12.00
CA GLN A 68 9.86 3.76 -10.71
C GLN A 68 8.82 4.38 -9.74
N LYS A 69 7.75 4.94 -10.28
CA LYS A 69 6.63 5.48 -9.51
C LYS A 69 5.55 4.43 -9.43
N GLY A 70 5.02 4.20 -8.22
CA GLY A 70 3.92 3.29 -7.95
C GLY A 70 4.10 2.57 -6.63
N ILE A 71 3.26 1.57 -6.39
CA ILE A 71 3.29 0.77 -5.17
C ILE A 71 4.09 -0.50 -5.43
N PHE A 72 5.12 -0.69 -4.62
CA PHE A 72 5.95 -1.90 -4.62
C PHE A 72 5.52 -2.79 -3.48
N VAL A 73 5.51 -4.10 -3.72
CA VAL A 73 5.20 -5.10 -2.70
C VAL A 73 6.51 -5.80 -2.33
N ASN A 74 6.85 -5.78 -1.04
CA ASN A 74 8.12 -6.29 -0.51
C ASN A 74 9.33 -5.57 -1.14
N ASP A 75 10.26 -6.31 -1.74
CA ASP A 75 11.50 -5.81 -2.34
C ASP A 75 11.46 -5.81 -3.89
N GLU A 76 10.26 -5.85 -4.49
CA GLU A 76 10.12 -5.77 -5.94
C GLU A 76 10.73 -4.47 -6.46
N THR A 77 11.83 -4.57 -7.21
CA THR A 77 12.43 -3.44 -7.91
C THR A 77 12.23 -3.60 -9.41
N ILE A 78 11.47 -2.69 -10.03
CA ILE A 78 11.33 -2.71 -11.49
C ILE A 78 12.58 -2.13 -12.14
N LYS A 79 13.19 -2.93 -13.01
CA LYS A 79 14.33 -2.51 -13.84
C LYS A 79 13.91 -1.31 -14.69
N LYS A 80 14.62 -0.20 -14.53
CA LYS A 80 14.35 1.04 -15.26
C LYS A 80 14.61 0.82 -16.74
N LYS A 81 13.60 1.02 -17.59
CA LYS A 81 13.82 1.07 -19.04
C LYS A 81 14.41 2.44 -19.40
N SER A 82 15.48 2.46 -20.19
CA SER A 82 16.08 3.72 -20.64
C SER A 82 15.06 4.52 -21.44
N SER A 83 14.88 5.79 -21.09
CA SER A 83 14.16 6.74 -21.92
C SER A 83 14.87 6.86 -23.27
N LYS A 84 14.11 7.12 -24.34
CA LYS A 84 14.66 7.36 -25.67
C LYS A 84 15.59 8.58 -25.57
N ARG A 85 16.91 8.36 -25.63
CA ARG A 85 17.87 9.45 -25.80
C ARG A 85 17.57 10.07 -27.17
N LYS A 86 17.36 11.38 -27.19
CA LYS A 86 17.29 12.17 -28.42
C LYS A 86 18.70 12.54 -28.84
#